data_AF-A0A532CQ74-F1
#
_entry.id   AF-A0A532CQ74-F1
#
_cell.length_a   1.000
_cell.length_b   1.000
_cell.length_c   1.000
_cell.angle_alpha   90.00
_cell.angle_beta   90.00
_cell.angle_gamma   90.00
#
_symmetry.space_group_name_H-M   'P 1'
#
loop_
_entity.id
_entity.type
_entity.pdbx_description
1 polymer ?
#
loop_
_entity_poly.entity_id
_entity_poly.type
_entity_poly.pdbx_seq_one_letter_code
_entity_poly.pdbx_strand_id
1 'polypeptide(L)'
;MANQEHRLYEELGSLARFVDSARNAISAASPQIISSSTQLPTATSHLSDLSKMTEDGTLEVMRLTEMMQDTHGQIAKELSAVIEVLRAMDCLTLAGRLRKVTSVLTQDDKYLMEIMTALSFQDLVAQRVKKLVTILDEVQGKLMKLVVVFGLQGNPEAASDVGTAGDLLKQLEESKTTAMQQKVADDILAQFGFK
;
A
#
# COMPACT_ATOMS: atom_id res chain seq x y z
N MET A 1 61.55 -0.78 -12.74
CA MET A 1 60.69 -1.85 -12.16
C MET A 1 60.33 -1.57 -10.70
N ALA A 2 61.27 -1.24 -9.80
CA ALA A 2 60.98 -0.96 -8.37
C ALA A 2 59.97 0.18 -8.08
N ASN A 3 59.94 1.24 -8.90
CA ASN A 3 59.06 2.40 -8.67
C ASN A 3 57.58 2.11 -9.03
N GLN A 4 57.32 1.06 -9.81
CA GLN A 4 55.98 0.68 -10.26
C GLN A 4 55.31 -0.26 -9.26
N GLU A 5 56.09 -1.10 -8.59
CA GLU A 5 55.61 -1.91 -7.45
C GLU A 5 55.26 -1.04 -6.24
N HIS A 6 56.07 -0.03 -5.90
CA HIS A 6 55.81 0.87 -4.78
C HIS A 6 54.48 1.64 -4.95
N ARG A 7 54.20 2.08 -6.18
CA ARG A 7 52.96 2.77 -6.54
C ARG A 7 51.74 1.85 -6.51
N LEU A 8 51.91 0.58 -6.89
CA LEU A 8 50.87 -0.45 -6.73
C LEU A 8 50.57 -0.73 -5.26
N TYR A 9 51.59 -0.79 -4.40
CA TYR A 9 51.41 -0.97 -2.95
C TYR A 9 50.72 0.24 -2.29
N GLU A 10 51.03 1.47 -2.74
CA GLU A 10 50.31 2.67 -2.30
C GLU A 10 48.84 2.67 -2.75
N GLU A 11 48.57 2.35 -4.02
CA GLU A 11 47.19 2.28 -4.53
C GLU A 11 46.39 1.18 -3.83
N LEU A 12 47.00 0.02 -3.60
CA LEU A 12 46.39 -1.09 -2.85
C LEU A 12 46.12 -0.72 -1.38
N GLY A 13 47.06 0.00 -0.74
CA GLY A 13 46.89 0.53 0.61
C GLY A 13 45.79 1.60 0.70
N SER A 14 45.65 2.44 -0.33
CA SER A 14 44.57 3.43 -0.43
C SER A 14 43.20 2.75 -0.61
N LEU A 15 43.15 1.69 -1.42
CA LEU A 15 41.96 0.89 -1.65
C LEU A 15 41.55 0.13 -0.38
N ALA A 16 42.51 -0.45 0.35
CA ALA A 16 42.25 -1.10 1.64
C ALA A 16 41.64 -0.13 2.66
N ARG A 17 42.19 1.09 2.78
CA ARG A 17 41.64 2.13 3.67
C ARG A 17 40.27 2.63 3.23
N PHE A 18 40.03 2.71 1.92
CA PHE A 18 38.72 3.06 1.37
C PHE A 18 37.69 1.98 1.71
N VAL A 19 38.04 0.70 1.53
CA VAL A 19 37.18 -0.44 1.89
C VAL A 19 36.87 -0.46 3.39
N ASP A 20 37.87 -0.22 4.26
CA ASP A 20 37.65 -0.14 5.71
C ASP A 20 36.78 1.06 6.11
N SER A 21 36.98 2.22 5.47
CA SER A 21 36.16 3.41 5.72
C SER A 21 34.72 3.21 5.28
N ALA A 22 34.51 2.59 4.11
CA ALA A 22 33.19 2.21 3.63
C ALA A 22 32.54 1.17 4.55
N ARG A 23 33.29 0.17 5.00
CA ARG A 23 32.83 -0.83 5.98
C ARG A 23 32.37 -0.19 7.28
N ASN A 24 33.16 0.74 7.83
CA ASN A 24 32.81 1.43 9.08
C ASN A 24 31.59 2.34 8.91
N ALA A 25 31.49 3.07 7.79
CA ALA A 25 30.32 3.90 7.48
C ALA A 25 29.04 3.06 7.33
N ILE A 26 29.13 1.89 6.68
CA ILE A 26 28.01 0.97 6.53
C ILE A 26 27.66 0.33 7.87
N SER A 27 28.63 -0.09 8.68
CA SER A 27 28.40 -0.60 10.03
C SER A 27 27.72 0.42 10.94
N ALA A 28 28.00 1.71 10.77
CA ALA A 28 27.33 2.78 11.51
C ALA A 28 25.88 3.03 11.01
N ALA A 29 25.60 2.75 9.74
CA ALA A 29 24.26 2.85 9.15
C ALA A 29 23.41 1.59 9.36
N SER A 30 24.01 0.42 9.62
CA SER A 30 23.33 -0.85 9.86
C SER A 30 22.16 -0.77 10.87
N PRO A 31 22.26 -0.08 12.03
CA PRO A 31 21.15 0.02 12.98
C PRO A 31 19.91 0.73 12.39
N GLN A 32 20.11 1.78 11.60
CA GLN A 32 19.02 2.53 10.94
C GLN A 32 18.40 1.72 9.78
N ILE A 33 19.22 0.92 9.10
CA ILE A 33 18.78 0.02 8.03
C ILE A 33 17.92 -1.11 8.61
N ILE A 34 18.33 -1.67 9.75
CA ILE A 34 17.57 -2.69 10.48
C ILE A 34 16.24 -2.12 11.00
N SER A 35 16.26 -0.93 11.62
CA SER A 35 15.02 -0.29 12.09
C SER A 35 14.05 0.02 10.95
N SER A 36 14.58 0.38 9.78
CA SER A 36 13.76 0.61 8.59
C SER A 36 13.19 -0.71 8.05
N SER A 37 13.97 -1.80 8.09
CA SER A 37 13.54 -3.14 7.67
C SER A 37 12.35 -3.69 8.48
N THR A 38 12.21 -3.29 9.75
CA THR A 38 11.07 -3.72 10.60
C THR A 38 9.85 -2.80 10.47
N GLN A 39 10.04 -1.54 10.11
CA GLN A 39 8.95 -0.57 9.96
C GLN A 39 8.29 -0.58 8.57
N LEU A 40 9.04 -0.83 7.51
CA LEU A 40 8.53 -0.88 6.13
C LEU A 40 7.41 -1.92 5.89
N PRO A 41 7.48 -3.15 6.45
CA PRO A 41 6.42 -4.15 6.32
C PRO A 41 5.13 -3.69 6.98
N THR A 42 5.24 -3.08 8.17
CA THR A 42 4.10 -2.51 8.90
C THR A 42 3.45 -1.39 8.10
N ALA A 43 4.25 -0.48 7.53
CA ALA A 43 3.76 0.58 6.66
C ALA A 43 3.06 0.02 5.41
N THR A 44 3.60 -1.06 4.83
CA THR A 44 3.02 -1.76 3.68
C THR A 44 1.66 -2.39 4.02
N SER A 45 1.55 -3.05 5.17
CA SER A 45 0.27 -3.59 5.68
C SER A 45 -0.75 -2.47 5.88
N HIS A 46 -0.37 -1.39 6.57
CA HIS A 46 -1.27 -0.26 6.81
C HIS A 46 -1.77 0.37 5.50
N LEU A 47 -0.90 0.49 4.48
CA LEU A 47 -1.31 1.00 3.17
C LEU A 47 -2.29 0.04 2.47
N SER A 48 -2.04 -1.27 2.52
CA SER A 48 -2.96 -2.27 1.99
C SER A 48 -4.31 -2.25 2.69
N ASP A 49 -4.32 -2.16 4.03
CA ASP A 49 -5.54 -2.07 4.84
C ASP A 49 -6.32 -0.79 4.51
N LEU A 50 -5.62 0.34 4.37
CA LEU A 50 -6.23 1.61 3.99
C LEU A 50 -6.86 1.55 2.59
N SER A 51 -6.21 0.90 1.62
CA SER A 51 -6.79 0.66 0.30
C SER A 51 -8.08 -0.14 0.40
N LYS A 52 -8.08 -1.22 1.20
CA LYS A 52 -9.24 -2.08 1.38
C LYS A 52 -10.38 -1.37 2.09
N MET A 53 -10.11 -0.66 3.18
CA MET A 53 -11.12 0.14 3.90
C MET A 53 -11.75 1.21 3.00
N THR A 54 -10.95 1.81 2.12
CA THR A 54 -11.44 2.80 1.14
C THR A 54 -12.36 2.15 0.11
N GLU A 55 -12.00 0.96 -0.39
CA GLU A 55 -12.83 0.16 -1.29
C GLU A 55 -14.17 -0.22 -0.64
N ASP A 56 -14.11 -0.82 0.54
CA ASP A 56 -15.30 -1.27 1.28
C ASP A 56 -16.24 -0.09 1.58
N GLY A 57 -15.68 1.05 2.03
CA GLY A 57 -16.46 2.27 2.26
C GLY A 57 -17.09 2.83 0.98
N THR A 58 -16.38 2.76 -0.15
CA THR A 58 -16.88 3.21 -1.44
C THR A 58 -18.05 2.34 -1.90
N LEU A 59 -17.91 1.01 -1.84
CA LEU A 59 -18.96 0.06 -2.20
C LEU A 59 -20.21 0.25 -1.34
N GLU A 60 -20.05 0.54 -0.04
CA GLU A 60 -21.19 0.81 0.84
C GLU A 60 -21.90 2.12 0.48
N VAL A 61 -21.18 3.20 0.17
CA VAL A 61 -21.79 4.45 -0.31
C VAL A 61 -22.54 4.23 -1.63
N MET A 62 -21.97 3.43 -2.54
CA MET A 62 -22.63 3.09 -3.80
C MET A 62 -23.93 2.32 -3.55
N ARG A 63 -23.90 1.31 -2.67
CA ARG A 63 -25.08 0.54 -2.27
C ARG A 63 -26.16 1.41 -1.63
N LEU A 64 -25.79 2.33 -0.74
CA LEU A 64 -26.72 3.29 -0.12
C LEU A 64 -27.35 4.22 -1.17
N THR A 65 -26.56 4.66 -2.14
CA THR A 65 -27.00 5.52 -3.24
C THR A 65 -28.02 4.82 -4.14
N GLU A 66 -27.78 3.56 -4.50
CA GLU A 66 -28.72 2.74 -5.27
C GLU A 66 -30.05 2.54 -4.51
N MET A 67 -30.00 2.22 -3.21
CA MET A 67 -31.21 2.10 -2.39
C MET A 67 -32.00 3.42 -2.31
N MET A 68 -31.32 4.56 -2.29
CA MET A 68 -31.99 5.87 -2.35
C MET A 68 -32.70 6.06 -3.70
N GLN A 69 -32.05 5.72 -4.82
CA GLN A 69 -32.66 5.80 -6.15
C GLN A 69 -33.89 4.88 -6.27
N ASP A 70 -33.82 3.65 -5.75
CA ASP A 70 -34.96 2.73 -5.71
C ASP A 70 -36.14 3.32 -4.91
N THR A 71 -35.82 3.94 -3.77
CA THR A 71 -36.82 4.60 -2.92
C THR A 71 -37.43 5.82 -3.63
N HIS A 72 -36.62 6.65 -4.29
CA HIS A 72 -37.10 7.75 -5.12
C HIS A 72 -38.01 7.27 -6.23
N GLY A 73 -37.66 6.16 -6.89
CA GLY A 73 -38.49 5.51 -7.91
C GLY A 73 -39.85 5.07 -7.39
N GLN A 74 -39.92 4.52 -6.17
CA GLN A 74 -41.18 4.18 -5.50
C GLN A 74 -42.00 5.44 -5.17
N ILE A 75 -41.37 6.46 -4.59
CA ILE A 75 -42.04 7.74 -4.27
C ILE A 75 -42.58 8.40 -5.53
N ALA A 76 -41.82 8.40 -6.63
CA ALA A 76 -42.25 8.98 -7.91
C ALA A 76 -43.48 8.27 -8.48
N LYS A 77 -43.56 6.93 -8.36
CA LYS A 77 -44.74 6.15 -8.77
C LYS A 77 -45.98 6.53 -7.97
N GLU A 78 -45.87 6.58 -6.65
CA GLU A 78 -46.98 6.96 -5.75
C GLU A 78 -47.42 8.42 -6.00
N LEU A 79 -46.47 9.35 -6.13
CA LEU A 79 -46.77 10.74 -6.49
C LEU A 79 -47.48 10.84 -7.83
N SER A 80 -47.07 10.06 -8.83
CA SER A 80 -47.74 10.04 -10.14
C SER A 80 -49.19 9.56 -10.01
N ALA A 81 -49.46 8.51 -9.23
CA ALA A 81 -50.83 8.03 -9.01
C ALA A 81 -51.70 9.10 -8.32
N VAL A 82 -51.16 9.78 -7.30
CA VAL A 82 -51.87 10.88 -6.61
C VAL A 82 -52.12 12.06 -7.55
N ILE A 83 -51.14 12.42 -8.40
CA ILE A 83 -51.29 13.50 -9.39
C ILE A 83 -52.44 13.18 -10.37
N GLU A 84 -52.58 11.94 -10.82
CA GLU A 84 -53.67 11.54 -11.71
C GLU A 84 -55.05 11.66 -11.03
N VAL A 85 -55.18 11.23 -9.78
CA VAL A 85 -56.43 11.41 -9.01
C VAL A 85 -56.74 12.89 -8.83
N LEU A 86 -55.75 13.72 -8.48
CA LEU A 86 -55.94 15.16 -8.31
C LEU A 86 -56.34 15.86 -9.62
N ARG A 87 -55.83 15.41 -10.77
CA ARG A 87 -56.25 15.90 -12.09
C ARG A 87 -57.71 15.54 -12.37
N ALA A 88 -58.13 14.32 -12.05
CA ALA A 88 -59.54 13.90 -12.20
C ALA A 88 -60.50 14.69 -11.30
N MET A 89 -60.03 15.17 -10.15
CA MET A 89 -60.77 16.04 -9.22
C MET A 89 -60.64 17.54 -9.52
N ASP A 90 -60.00 17.92 -10.63
CA ASP A 90 -59.71 19.30 -11.04
C ASP A 90 -58.90 20.13 -10.01
N CYS A 91 -58.10 19.45 -9.18
CA CYS A 91 -57.24 20.07 -8.18
C CYS A 91 -55.86 20.43 -8.77
N LEU A 92 -55.85 21.28 -9.80
CA LEU A 92 -54.69 21.53 -10.65
C LEU A 92 -53.49 22.16 -9.92
N THR A 93 -53.74 23.05 -8.96
CA THR A 93 -52.68 23.72 -8.18
C THR A 93 -51.90 22.72 -7.33
N LEU A 94 -52.58 21.80 -6.65
CA LEU A 94 -51.93 20.78 -5.82
C LEU A 94 -51.18 19.76 -6.69
N ALA A 95 -51.78 19.33 -7.80
CA ALA A 95 -51.13 18.47 -8.79
C ALA A 95 -49.84 19.12 -9.35
N GLY A 96 -49.86 20.43 -9.60
CA GLY A 96 -48.68 21.21 -10.00
C GLY A 96 -47.58 21.23 -8.95
N ARG A 97 -47.93 21.41 -7.67
CA ARG A 97 -46.97 21.35 -6.55
C ARG A 97 -46.33 19.97 -6.41
N LEU A 98 -47.10 18.89 -6.49
CA LEU A 98 -46.55 17.52 -6.43
C LEU A 98 -45.67 17.19 -7.64
N ARG A 99 -46.00 17.70 -8.83
CA ARG A 99 -45.12 17.57 -10.00
C ARG A 99 -43.77 18.26 -9.77
N LYS A 100 -43.76 19.41 -9.09
CA LYS A 100 -42.51 20.08 -8.71
C LYS A 100 -41.69 19.22 -7.75
N VAL A 101 -42.32 18.56 -6.77
CA VAL A 101 -41.64 17.60 -5.87
C VAL A 101 -41.05 16.44 -6.66
N THR A 102 -41.80 15.88 -7.62
CA THR A 102 -41.30 14.81 -8.51
C THR A 102 -40.08 15.26 -9.32
N SER A 103 -40.09 16.51 -9.80
CA SER A 103 -38.94 17.09 -10.51
C SER A 103 -37.71 17.27 -9.62
N VAL A 104 -37.89 17.59 -8.33
CA VAL A 104 -36.79 17.68 -7.36
C VAL A 104 -36.20 16.29 -7.10
N LEU A 105 -37.03 15.27 -6.89
CA LEU A 105 -36.57 13.88 -6.75
C LEU A 105 -35.76 13.40 -7.97
N THR A 106 -36.23 13.71 -9.17
CA THR A 106 -35.50 13.38 -10.41
C THR A 106 -34.16 14.12 -10.50
N GLN A 107 -34.06 15.31 -9.91
CA GLN A 107 -32.80 16.05 -9.85
C GLN A 107 -31.85 15.43 -8.81
N ASP A 108 -32.36 14.99 -7.67
CA ASP A 108 -31.57 14.26 -6.68
C ASP A 108 -30.99 12.96 -7.28
N ASP A 109 -31.75 12.22 -8.09
CA ASP A 109 -31.25 11.03 -8.79
C ASP A 109 -30.05 11.32 -9.70
N LYS A 110 -29.95 12.54 -10.27
CA LYS A 110 -28.78 12.97 -11.03
C LYS A 110 -27.57 13.17 -10.13
N TYR A 111 -27.74 13.80 -8.98
CA TYR A 111 -26.65 13.96 -8.01
C TYR A 111 -26.18 12.61 -7.47
N LEU A 112 -27.11 11.68 -7.24
CA LEU A 112 -26.77 10.31 -6.84
C LEU A 112 -25.91 9.60 -7.91
N MET A 113 -26.24 9.74 -9.20
CA MET A 113 -25.39 9.23 -10.29
C MET A 113 -24.03 9.94 -10.38
N GLU A 114 -23.98 11.26 -10.11
CA GLU A 114 -22.72 12.01 -10.06
C GLU A 114 -21.84 11.55 -8.90
N ILE A 115 -22.41 11.24 -7.74
CA ILE A 115 -21.68 10.66 -6.60
C ILE A 115 -21.09 9.29 -6.99
N MET A 116 -21.89 8.41 -7.59
CA MET A 116 -21.41 7.10 -8.09
C MET A 116 -20.25 7.26 -9.06
N THR A 117 -20.34 8.23 -9.98
CA THR A 117 -19.29 8.52 -10.95
C THR A 117 -18.04 9.09 -10.27
N ALA A 118 -18.21 10.00 -9.32
CA ALA A 118 -17.09 10.58 -8.59
C ALA A 118 -16.32 9.49 -7.84
N LEU A 119 -17.01 8.57 -7.17
CA LEU A 119 -16.41 7.46 -6.41
C LEU A 119 -15.53 6.53 -7.25
N SER A 120 -15.63 6.55 -8.59
CA SER A 120 -14.74 5.79 -9.47
C SER A 120 -13.25 6.21 -9.34
N PHE A 121 -12.94 7.34 -8.68
CA PHE A 121 -11.55 7.72 -8.38
C PHE A 121 -10.84 6.71 -7.47
N GLN A 122 -11.59 5.91 -6.70
CA GLN A 122 -11.05 4.93 -5.76
C GLN A 122 -10.15 3.90 -6.45
N ASP A 123 -10.45 3.49 -7.70
CA ASP A 123 -9.59 2.58 -8.46
C ASP A 123 -8.20 3.20 -8.69
N LEU A 124 -8.14 4.49 -9.03
CA LEU A 124 -6.87 5.21 -9.18
C LEU A 124 -6.09 5.27 -7.86
N VAL A 125 -6.79 5.42 -6.74
CA VAL A 125 -6.17 5.39 -5.39
C VAL A 125 -5.64 3.99 -5.08
N ALA A 126 -6.43 2.95 -5.28
CA ALA A 126 -6.03 1.56 -5.06
C ALA A 126 -4.80 1.20 -5.90
N GLN A 127 -4.76 1.59 -7.18
CA GLN A 127 -3.60 1.39 -8.05
C GLN A 127 -2.36 2.12 -7.55
N ARG A 128 -2.49 3.38 -7.10
CA ARG A 128 -1.35 4.13 -6.55
C ARG A 128 -0.83 3.52 -5.25
N VAL A 129 -1.73 3.10 -4.37
CA VAL A 129 -1.36 2.41 -3.12
C VAL A 129 -0.64 1.10 -3.45
N LYS A 130 -1.16 0.29 -4.39
CA LYS A 130 -0.50 -0.93 -4.83
C LYS A 130 0.92 -0.69 -5.36
N LYS A 131 1.12 0.37 -6.15
CA LYS A 131 2.47 0.76 -6.61
C LYS A 131 3.39 1.14 -5.44
N LEU A 132 2.89 1.91 -4.46
CA LEU A 132 3.67 2.26 -3.27
C LEU A 132 4.06 1.01 -2.48
N VAL A 133 3.12 0.08 -2.28
CA VAL A 133 3.36 -1.21 -1.64
C VAL A 133 4.47 -1.99 -2.36
N THR A 134 4.44 -2.08 -3.70
CA THR A 134 5.51 -2.73 -4.47
C THR A 134 6.87 -2.05 -4.30
N ILE A 135 6.92 -0.71 -4.29
CA ILE A 135 8.17 0.03 -4.08
C ILE A 135 8.73 -0.25 -2.68
N LEU A 136 7.88 -0.25 -1.66
CA LEU A 136 8.30 -0.52 -0.28
C LEU A 136 8.82 -1.96 -0.11
N ASP A 137 8.18 -2.93 -0.76
CA ASP A 137 8.62 -4.34 -0.78
C ASP A 137 9.99 -4.50 -1.47
N GLU A 138 10.22 -3.80 -2.60
CA GLU A 138 11.53 -3.78 -3.25
C GLU A 138 12.62 -3.14 -2.36
N VAL A 139 12.29 -2.07 -1.64
CA VAL A 139 13.22 -1.41 -0.71
C VAL A 139 13.54 -2.35 0.46
N GLN A 140 12.53 -3.01 1.03
CA GLN A 140 12.71 -4.02 2.08
C GLN A 140 13.65 -5.13 1.60
N GLY A 141 13.42 -5.71 0.43
CA GLY A 141 14.28 -6.78 -0.12
C GLY A 141 15.73 -6.33 -0.30
N LYS A 142 15.97 -5.09 -0.77
CA LYS A 142 17.32 -4.53 -0.91
C LYS A 142 18.00 -4.30 0.45
N LEU A 143 17.28 -3.77 1.43
CA LEU A 143 17.80 -3.57 2.79
C LEU A 143 18.11 -4.93 3.44
N MET A 144 17.27 -5.95 3.24
CA MET A 144 17.50 -7.28 3.77
C MET A 144 18.76 -7.94 3.21
N LYS A 145 18.96 -7.85 1.89
CA LYS A 145 20.21 -8.30 1.23
C LYS A 145 21.42 -7.59 1.81
N LEU A 146 21.30 -6.29 2.06
CA LEU A 146 22.37 -5.49 2.65
C LEU A 146 22.68 -5.98 4.07
N VAL A 147 21.67 -6.18 4.91
CA VAL A 147 21.85 -6.68 6.27
C VAL A 147 22.55 -8.04 6.28
N VAL A 148 22.17 -8.96 5.38
CA VAL A 148 22.82 -10.27 5.33
C VAL A 148 24.26 -10.17 4.82
N VAL A 149 24.52 -9.48 3.71
CA VAL A 149 25.87 -9.35 3.14
C VAL A 149 26.84 -8.70 4.14
N PHE A 150 26.40 -7.69 4.87
CA PHE A 150 27.25 -6.97 5.82
C PHE A 150 27.27 -7.59 7.22
N GLY A 151 26.17 -8.20 7.67
CA GLY A 151 26.10 -8.98 8.91
C GLY A 151 27.07 -10.16 8.90
N LEU A 152 27.23 -10.82 7.74
CA LEU A 152 28.21 -11.89 7.52
C LEU A 152 29.68 -11.44 7.64
N GLN A 153 29.98 -10.16 7.40
CA GLN A 153 31.35 -9.63 7.43
C GLN A 153 31.74 -9.01 8.79
N GLY A 154 30.77 -8.80 9.68
CA GLY A 154 30.98 -8.20 11.01
C GLY A 154 31.32 -9.20 12.11
N ASN A 155 30.85 -10.45 12.00
CA ASN A 155 30.95 -11.44 13.07
C ASN A 155 31.55 -12.78 12.56
N PRO A 156 32.84 -13.06 12.81
CA PRO A 156 33.51 -14.27 12.33
C PRO A 156 32.92 -15.59 12.88
N GLU A 157 32.22 -15.56 14.02
CA GLU A 157 31.55 -16.74 14.59
C GLU A 157 30.23 -17.10 13.87
N ALA A 158 29.54 -16.11 13.27
CA ALA A 158 28.32 -16.32 12.49
C ALA A 158 28.61 -16.96 11.10
N ALA A 159 29.87 -17.01 10.68
CA ALA A 159 30.29 -17.60 9.41
C ALA A 159 30.10 -19.13 9.32
N SER A 160 29.78 -19.80 10.43
CA SER A 160 29.42 -21.22 10.43
C SER A 160 27.96 -21.50 10.01
N ASP A 161 27.09 -20.48 10.02
CA ASP A 161 25.65 -20.57 9.70
C ASP A 161 25.30 -19.98 8.32
N VAL A 162 26.31 -19.75 7.48
CA VAL A 162 26.22 -19.12 6.14
C VAL A 162 25.23 -19.83 5.22
N GLY A 163 25.13 -21.15 5.31
CA GLY A 163 24.17 -21.93 4.53
C GLY A 163 22.72 -21.58 4.89
N THR A 164 22.44 -21.44 6.18
CA THR A 164 21.10 -21.22 6.72
C THR A 164 20.60 -19.81 6.41
N ALA A 165 21.42 -18.77 6.58
CA ALA A 165 21.02 -17.39 6.27
C ALA A 165 20.82 -17.13 4.76
N GLY A 166 21.67 -17.74 3.91
CA GLY A 166 21.51 -17.69 2.45
C GLY A 166 20.26 -18.42 1.97
N ASP A 167 19.96 -19.58 2.57
CA ASP A 167 18.74 -20.34 2.29
C ASP A 167 17.48 -19.59 2.77
N LEU A 168 17.54 -18.91 3.92
CA LEU A 168 16.43 -18.07 4.40
C LEU A 168 16.21 -16.86 3.50
N LEU A 169 17.25 -16.20 2.98
CA LEU A 169 17.09 -15.15 1.96
C LEU A 169 16.41 -15.67 0.71
N LYS A 170 16.79 -16.86 0.24
CA LYS A 170 16.19 -17.48 -0.93
C LYS A 170 14.71 -17.82 -0.67
N GLN A 171 14.38 -18.29 0.52
CA GLN A 171 12.99 -18.47 0.95
C GLN A 171 12.23 -17.14 1.02
N LEU A 172 12.87 -16.03 1.42
CA LEU A 172 12.27 -14.70 1.46
C LEU A 172 12.00 -14.16 0.04
N GLU A 173 12.89 -14.41 -0.91
CA GLU A 173 12.70 -14.11 -2.33
C GLU A 173 11.61 -14.97 -2.98
N GLU A 174 11.43 -16.21 -2.53
CA GLU A 174 10.40 -17.15 -3.02
C GLU A 174 9.03 -16.96 -2.32
N SER A 175 9.00 -16.25 -1.20
CA SER A 175 7.80 -16.03 -0.37
C SER A 175 6.80 -15.09 -1.06
N LYS A 176 5.56 -15.55 -1.24
CA LYS A 176 4.48 -14.77 -1.90
C LYS A 176 3.64 -13.89 -0.97
N THR A 177 3.78 -14.05 0.35
CA THR A 177 2.93 -13.38 1.34
C THR A 177 3.78 -12.56 2.29
N THR A 178 3.37 -11.30 2.53
CA THR A 178 4.03 -10.35 3.43
C THR A 178 4.23 -10.91 4.83
N ALA A 179 3.29 -11.70 5.35
CA ALA A 179 3.41 -12.36 6.65
C ALA A 179 4.53 -13.42 6.71
N MET A 180 4.77 -14.15 5.61
CA MET A 180 5.89 -15.10 5.53
C MET A 180 7.21 -14.38 5.33
N GLN A 181 7.24 -13.35 4.47
CA GLN A 181 8.43 -12.51 4.28
C GLN A 181 8.88 -11.87 5.60
N GLN A 182 7.93 -11.43 6.44
CA GLN A 182 8.21 -10.88 7.76
C GLN A 182 8.86 -11.90 8.70
N LYS A 183 8.27 -13.09 8.82
CA LYS A 183 8.79 -14.12 9.72
C LYS A 183 10.22 -14.54 9.31
N VAL A 184 10.45 -14.70 8.01
CA VAL A 184 11.78 -15.04 7.49
C VAL A 184 12.77 -13.87 7.68
N ALA A 185 12.33 -12.62 7.52
CA ALA A 185 13.16 -11.44 7.80
C ALA A 185 13.56 -11.39 9.29
N ASP A 186 12.61 -11.61 10.20
CA ASP A 186 12.83 -11.62 11.65
C ASP A 186 13.78 -12.77 12.06
N ASP A 187 13.61 -13.96 11.48
CA ASP A 187 14.48 -15.11 11.72
C ASP A 187 15.93 -14.83 11.26
N ILE A 188 16.11 -14.17 10.11
CA ILE A 188 17.43 -13.75 9.63
C ILE A 188 18.03 -12.68 10.56
N LEU A 189 17.25 -11.67 10.97
CA LEU A 189 17.73 -10.64 11.90
C LEU A 189 18.20 -11.27 13.23
N ALA A 190 17.42 -12.21 13.76
CA ALA A 190 17.74 -12.93 14.98
C ALA A 190 19.03 -13.76 14.87
N GLN A 191 19.29 -14.43 13.74
CA GLN A 191 20.52 -15.19 13.49
C GLN A 191 21.78 -14.33 13.56
N PHE A 192 21.71 -13.08 13.12
CA PHE A 192 22.85 -12.16 13.15
C PHE A 192 23.01 -11.40 14.48
N GLY A 193 22.25 -11.78 15.51
CA GLY A 193 22.33 -11.19 16.85
C GLY A 193 21.65 -9.83 16.98
N PHE A 194 20.81 -9.46 16.00
CA PHE A 194 20.02 -8.23 16.02
C PHE A 194 18.63 -8.56 16.56
N LYS A 195 18.28 -8.05 17.76
CA LYS A 195 16.95 -8.12 18.36
C LYS A 195 16.21 -6.79 18.22
#